data_AF-A0A2V8V4R2-F1
#
_entry.id   AF-A0A2V8V4R2-F1
#
_cell.length_a   1.000
_cell.length_b   1.000
_cell.length_c   1.000
_cell.angle_alpha   90.00
_cell.angle_beta   90.00
_cell.angle_gamma   90.00
#
_symmetry.space_group_name_H-M   'P 1'
#
loop_
_entity.id
_entity.type
_entity.pdbx_description
1 polymer ?
#
loop_
_entity_poly.entity_id
_entity_poly.type
_entity_poly.pdbx_seq_one_letter_code
_entity_poly.pdbx_strand_id
1 'polypeptide(L)'
;MTISEGSVVLIEFKSARKAVEAGFRRLVEAERMVVSDPEIMRGAPVYRGTRIPVHAIADMLSQGATVEEILEGYPALSRERIELAPTYAKAFPRRGRPILSPWGKHQPRRVTKDRLAI
;
A
#
# COMPACT_ATOMS: atom_id res chain seq x y z
N MET A 1 44.45 21.08 3.12
CA MET A 1 44.40 19.60 3.20
C MET A 1 44.06 19.10 1.81
N THR A 2 45.10 18.86 1.01
CA THR A 2 45.03 18.52 -0.41
C THR A 2 44.79 17.02 -0.52
N ILE A 3 43.63 16.62 -1.04
CA ILE A 3 43.35 15.21 -1.33
C ILE A 3 44.07 14.88 -2.64
N SER A 4 45.09 14.03 -2.58
CA SER A 4 45.77 13.52 -3.78
C SER A 4 44.89 12.53 -4.52
N GLU A 5 44.95 12.60 -5.85
CA GLU A 5 44.31 11.69 -6.80
C GLU A 5 44.61 10.22 -6.41
N GLY A 6 43.55 9.44 -6.11
CA GLY A 6 43.67 8.01 -5.76
C GLY A 6 43.27 7.60 -4.33
N SER A 7 42.60 8.46 -3.55
CA SER A 7 42.11 8.07 -2.22
C SER A 7 40.83 7.23 -2.30
N VAL A 8 40.89 5.99 -1.81
CA VAL A 8 39.74 5.07 -1.71
C VAL A 8 39.12 5.20 -0.33
N VAL A 9 37.79 5.36 -0.26
CA VAL A 9 37.05 5.34 1.00
C VAL A 9 36.48 3.95 1.22
N LEU A 10 36.97 3.25 2.26
CA LEU A 10 36.38 1.99 2.70
C LEU A 10 35.17 2.29 3.58
N ILE A 11 33.97 2.01 3.09
CA ILE A 11 32.74 2.15 3.86
C ILE A 11 32.31 0.76 4.33
N GLU A 12 32.33 0.52 5.65
CA GLU A 12 31.83 -0.71 6.26
C GLU A 12 30.29 -0.69 6.30
N PHE A 13 29.64 -1.36 5.34
CA PHE A 13 28.18 -1.41 5.21
C PHE A 13 27.49 -2.56 5.98
N LYS A 14 28.18 -3.29 6.85
CA LYS A 14 27.64 -4.50 7.51
C LYS A 14 26.31 -4.22 8.24
N SER A 15 26.23 -3.12 8.97
CA SER A 15 25.01 -2.70 9.68
C SER A 15 23.89 -2.33 8.71
N ALA A 16 24.21 -1.57 7.67
CA ALA A 16 23.26 -1.19 6.61
C ALA A 16 22.69 -2.43 5.90
N ARG A 17 23.54 -3.40 5.55
CA ARG A 17 23.10 -4.67 4.96
C ARG A 17 22.14 -5.42 5.87
N LYS A 18 22.48 -5.56 7.16
CA LYS A 18 21.64 -6.27 8.14
C LYS A 18 20.27 -5.60 8.28
N ALA A 19 20.23 -4.27 8.31
CA ALA A 19 18.98 -3.51 8.39
C ALA A 19 18.12 -3.69 7.13
N VAL A 20 18.73 -3.65 5.94
CA VAL A 20 18.04 -3.89 4.67
C VAL A 20 17.48 -5.31 4.61
N GLU A 21 18.27 -6.30 5.04
CA GLU A 21 17.82 -7.70 5.04
C GLU A 21 16.62 -7.92 5.98
N ALA A 22 16.64 -7.33 7.17
CA ALA A 22 15.50 -7.38 8.09
C ALA A 22 14.26 -6.68 7.51
N GLY A 23 14.43 -5.51 6.89
CA GLY A 23 13.34 -4.78 6.22
C GLY A 23 12.76 -5.56 5.04
N PHE A 24 13.61 -6.19 4.24
CA PHE A 24 13.19 -7.00 3.10
C PHE A 24 12.37 -8.21 3.55
N ARG A 25 12.80 -8.91 4.61
CA ARG A 25 12.02 -10.03 5.19
C ARG A 25 10.61 -9.61 5.60
N ARG A 26 10.48 -8.48 6.33
CA ARG A 26 9.16 -7.94 6.71
C ARG A 26 8.31 -7.58 5.51
N LEU A 27 8.89 -7.01 4.46
CA LEU A 27 8.16 -6.67 3.23
C LEU A 27 7.63 -7.94 2.54
N VAL A 28 8.47 -8.98 2.42
CA VAL A 28 8.08 -10.25 1.81
C VAL A 28 6.94 -10.92 2.60
N GLU A 29 7.01 -10.92 3.93
CA GLU A 29 5.93 -11.43 4.78
C GLU A 29 4.64 -10.62 4.63
N ALA A 30 4.77 -9.29 4.62
CA ALA A 30 3.65 -8.38 4.44
C ALA A 30 2.98 -8.56 3.07
N GLU A 31 3.72 -8.86 2.00
CA GLU A 31 3.13 -9.14 0.69
C GLU A 31 2.41 -10.50 0.65
N ARG A 32 3.01 -11.55 1.25
CA ARG A 32 2.46 -12.92 1.27
C ARG A 32 1.06 -12.99 1.89
N MET A 33 0.81 -12.19 2.92
CA MET A 33 -0.47 -12.17 3.62
C MET A 33 -1.60 -11.47 2.85
N VAL A 34 -1.30 -10.85 1.70
CA VAL A 34 -2.24 -10.02 0.91
C VAL A 34 -2.56 -10.68 -0.43
N VAL A 35 -3.78 -10.45 -0.90
CA VAL A 35 -4.23 -10.80 -2.25
C VAL A 35 -5.00 -9.62 -2.84
N SER A 36 -4.85 -9.41 -4.15
CA SER A 36 -5.63 -8.46 -4.93
C SER A 36 -6.26 -9.24 -6.09
N ASP A 37 -7.58 -9.30 -6.09
CA ASP A 37 -8.37 -10.04 -7.07
C ASP A 37 -9.53 -9.14 -7.52
N PRO A 38 -9.75 -8.90 -8.83
CA PRO A 38 -10.88 -8.12 -9.32
C PRO A 38 -12.24 -8.57 -8.78
N GLU A 39 -12.42 -9.86 -8.51
CA GLU A 39 -13.65 -10.43 -7.97
C GLU A 39 -13.80 -10.19 -6.44
N ILE A 40 -12.72 -9.80 -5.76
CA ILE A 40 -12.70 -9.51 -4.32
C ILE A 40 -12.50 -8.01 -4.12
N MET A 41 -13.55 -7.32 -3.66
CA MET A 41 -13.50 -5.88 -3.39
C MET A 41 -12.97 -5.05 -4.59
N ARG A 42 -13.29 -5.47 -5.83
CA ARG A 42 -12.85 -4.80 -7.07
C ARG A 42 -11.32 -4.66 -7.18
N GLY A 43 -10.58 -5.66 -6.68
CA GLY A 43 -9.11 -5.65 -6.71
C GLY A 43 -8.45 -4.85 -5.58
N ALA A 44 -9.19 -4.37 -4.59
CA ALA A 44 -8.57 -3.77 -3.42
C ALA A 44 -7.66 -4.78 -2.70
N PRO A 45 -6.45 -4.40 -2.25
CA PRO A 45 -5.59 -5.28 -1.47
C PRO A 45 -6.25 -5.70 -0.16
N VAL A 46 -6.57 -6.99 -0.03
CA VAL A 46 -7.20 -7.59 1.15
C VAL A 46 -6.31 -8.65 1.78
N TYR A 47 -6.49 -8.88 3.08
CA TYR A 47 -5.88 -10.02 3.73
C TYR A 47 -6.37 -11.32 3.08
N ARG A 48 -5.45 -12.19 2.69
CA ARG A 48 -5.75 -13.53 2.15
C ARG A 48 -6.74 -14.27 3.07
N GLY A 49 -7.80 -14.82 2.46
CA GLY A 49 -8.87 -15.53 3.18
C GLY A 49 -9.92 -14.63 3.82
N THR A 50 -9.85 -13.31 3.66
CA THR A 50 -10.84 -12.37 4.21
C THR A 50 -11.25 -11.33 3.16
N ARG A 51 -12.24 -10.50 3.51
CA ARG A 51 -12.61 -9.28 2.77
C ARG A 51 -12.23 -8.02 3.56
N ILE A 52 -11.14 -8.08 4.31
CA ILE A 52 -10.65 -6.98 5.15
C ILE A 52 -9.53 -6.26 4.38
N PRO A 53 -9.69 -4.96 4.03
CA PRO A 53 -8.65 -4.21 3.35
C PRO A 53 -7.43 -3.98 4.24
N VAL A 54 -6.24 -4.28 3.73
CA VAL A 54 -4.98 -4.12 4.47
C VAL A 54 -4.72 -2.65 4.79
N HIS A 55 -5.06 -1.78 3.83
CA HIS A 55 -4.93 -0.34 4.05
C HIS A 55 -5.89 0.20 5.10
N ALA A 56 -7.04 -0.43 5.36
CA ALA A 56 -7.93 0.04 6.41
C ALA A 56 -7.31 -0.21 7.79
N ILE A 57 -6.70 -1.38 7.98
CA ILE A 57 -5.98 -1.71 9.22
C ILE A 57 -4.75 -0.81 9.41
N ALA A 58 -3.99 -0.56 8.34
CA ALA A 58 -2.87 0.38 8.40
C ALA A 58 -3.33 1.81 8.78
N ASP A 59 -4.47 2.27 8.25
CA ASP A 59 -5.04 3.58 8.60
C ASP A 59 -5.46 3.61 10.09
N MET A 60 -6.13 2.57 10.59
CA MET A 60 -6.55 2.47 12.00
C MET A 60 -5.34 2.56 12.94
N LEU A 61 -4.28 1.80 12.66
CA LEU A 61 -3.03 1.88 13.43
C LEU A 61 -2.43 3.30 13.38
N SER A 62 -2.45 3.94 12.21
CA SER A 62 -1.94 5.32 12.05
C SER A 62 -2.78 6.36 12.82
N GLN A 63 -4.06 6.06 13.07
CA GLN A 63 -4.99 6.89 13.84
C GLN A 63 -4.91 6.60 15.35
N GLY A 64 -4.06 5.67 15.78
CA GLY A 64 -3.80 5.36 17.18
C GLY A 64 -4.57 4.17 17.74
N ALA A 65 -5.29 3.40 16.91
CA ALA A 65 -5.89 2.15 17.35
C ALA A 65 -4.81 1.15 17.77
N THR A 66 -5.04 0.44 18.87
CA THR A 66 -4.18 -0.63 19.35
C THR A 66 -4.44 -1.92 18.57
N VAL A 67 -3.48 -2.85 18.63
CA VAL A 67 -3.64 -4.14 17.95
C VAL A 67 -4.77 -4.95 18.58
N GLU A 68 -4.97 -4.81 19.88
CA GLU A 68 -6.01 -5.47 20.67
C GLU A 68 -7.41 -5.01 20.22
N GLU A 69 -7.65 -3.70 20.12
CA GLU A 69 -8.92 -3.15 19.62
C GLU A 69 -9.23 -3.61 18.19
N ILE A 70 -8.19 -3.69 17.34
CA ILE A 70 -8.34 -4.17 15.97
C ILE A 70 -8.67 -5.67 15.96
N LEU A 71 -8.05 -6.47 16.82
CA LEU A 71 -8.33 -7.91 16.92
C LEU A 71 -9.75 -8.18 17.42
N GLU A 72 -10.26 -7.37 18.35
CA GLU A 72 -11.65 -7.45 18.79
C GLU A 72 -12.64 -7.19 17.65
N GLY A 73 -12.37 -6.19 16.81
CA GLY A 73 -13.19 -5.88 15.63
C GLY A 73 -13.00 -6.85 14.47
N TYR A 74 -11.83 -7.46 14.35
CA TYR A 74 -11.44 -8.34 13.23
C TYR A 74 -10.78 -9.64 13.72
N PRO A 75 -11.53 -10.54 14.39
CA PRO A 75 -10.98 -11.75 15.01
C PRO A 75 -10.43 -12.77 14.00
N ALA A 76 -10.73 -12.61 12.70
CA ALA A 76 -10.16 -13.42 11.63
C ALA A 76 -8.69 -13.06 11.31
N LEU A 77 -8.19 -11.95 11.85
CA LEU A 77 -6.79 -11.53 11.70
C LEU A 77 -5.95 -12.04 12.86
N SER A 78 -4.65 -12.22 12.61
CA SER A 78 -3.67 -12.43 13.65
C SER A 78 -2.94 -11.12 13.96
N ARG A 79 -2.38 -11.02 15.17
CA ARG A 79 -1.53 -9.91 15.60
C ARG A 79 -0.43 -9.60 14.58
N GLU A 80 0.29 -10.62 14.13
CA GLU A 80 1.37 -10.50 13.14
C GLU A 80 0.88 -9.84 11.83
N ARG A 81 -0.29 -10.23 11.35
CA ARG A 81 -0.87 -9.67 10.11
C ARG A 81 -1.27 -8.20 10.28
N ILE A 82 -1.70 -7.80 11.48
CA ILE A 82 -2.02 -6.41 11.80
C ILE A 82 -0.74 -5.59 11.84
N GLU A 83 0.29 -6.07 12.54
CA GLU A 83 1.59 -5.38 12.69
C GLU A 83 2.33 -5.20 11.35
N LEU A 84 2.13 -6.09 10.38
CA LEU A 84 2.70 -5.98 9.04
C LEU A 84 1.95 -5.00 8.12
N ALA A 85 0.73 -4.57 8.47
CA ALA A 85 -0.10 -3.71 7.63
C ALA A 85 0.58 -2.38 7.22
N PRO A 86 1.26 -1.65 8.15
CA PRO A 86 1.96 -0.42 7.79
C PRO A 86 3.12 -0.65 6.82
N THR A 87 3.82 -1.78 6.94
CA THR A 87 4.91 -2.16 6.01
C THR A 87 4.36 -2.33 4.59
N TYR A 88 3.24 -3.06 4.45
CA TYR A 88 2.56 -3.21 3.18
C TYR A 88 2.09 -1.86 2.62
N ALA A 89 1.39 -1.06 3.43
CA ALA A 89 0.82 0.21 3.00
C ALA A 89 1.88 1.21 2.53
N LYS A 90 3.06 1.22 3.16
CA LYS A 90 4.19 2.07 2.76
C LYS A 90 4.81 1.62 1.44
N ALA A 91 4.92 0.31 1.20
CA ALA A 91 5.50 -0.23 -0.02
C ALA A 91 4.54 -0.13 -1.22
N PHE A 92 3.24 -0.29 -0.98
CA PHE A 92 2.20 -0.33 -2.00
C PHE A 92 1.12 0.74 -1.74
N PRO A 93 1.42 2.04 -1.89
CA PRO A 93 0.46 3.09 -1.59
C PRO A 93 -0.80 3.00 -2.46
N ARG A 94 -1.94 3.46 -1.92
CA ARG A 94 -3.21 3.49 -2.66
C ARG A 94 -3.04 4.30 -3.96
N ARG A 95 -3.58 3.76 -5.05
CA ARG A 95 -3.70 4.52 -6.30
C ARG A 95 -4.65 5.70 -6.07
N GLY A 96 -4.09 6.90 -6.04
CA GLY A 96 -4.87 8.13 -5.93
C GLY A 96 -5.73 8.38 -7.18
N ARG A 97 -6.60 9.38 -7.10
CA ARG A 97 -7.30 9.91 -8.27
C ARG A 97 -6.23 10.28 -9.32
N PRO A 98 -6.35 9.81 -10.58
CA PRO A 98 -5.46 10.26 -11.65
C PRO A 98 -5.45 11.79 -11.69
N ILE A 99 -4.26 12.39 -11.66
CA ILE A 99 -4.09 13.86 -11.64
C ILE A 99 -4.71 14.49 -12.89
N LEU A 100 -4.72 13.76 -14.00
CA LEU A 100 -5.34 14.17 -15.25
C LEU A 100 -6.49 13.21 -15.57
N SER A 101 -7.71 13.75 -15.71
CA SER A 101 -8.79 13.00 -16.35
C SER A 101 -8.53 12.96 -17.85
N PRO A 102 -8.41 11.78 -18.48
CA PRO A 102 -8.30 11.67 -19.93
C PRO A 102 -9.48 12.34 -20.65
N TRP A 103 -10.64 12.35 -20.00
CA TRP A 103 -11.90 12.91 -20.51
C TRP A 103 -12.02 14.42 -20.31
N GLY A 104 -11.17 15.05 -19.49
CA GLY A 104 -11.23 16.50 -19.23
C GLY A 104 -10.89 17.37 -20.43
N LYS A 105 -10.24 16.79 -21.46
CA LYS A 105 -9.94 17.46 -22.73
C LYS A 105 -11.12 17.47 -23.71
N HIS A 106 -12.15 16.66 -23.47
CA HIS A 106 -13.32 16.59 -24.31
C HIS A 106 -14.49 17.24 -23.59
N GLN A 107 -15.13 18.22 -24.24
CA GLN A 107 -16.40 18.73 -23.70
C GLN A 107 -17.42 17.58 -23.68
N PRO A 108 -18.12 17.36 -22.56
CA PRO A 108 -19.17 16.36 -22.51
C PRO A 108 -20.22 16.69 -23.57
N ARG A 109 -20.52 15.72 -24.45
CA ARG A 109 -21.61 15.87 -25.42
C ARG A 109 -22.93 15.94 -24.63
N ARG A 110 -23.58 17.10 -24.64
CA ARG A 110 -24.95 17.23 -24.12
C ARG A 110 -25.90 16.42 -25.00
N VAL A 111 -26.37 15.29 -24.50
CA VAL A 111 -27.45 14.52 -25.13
C VAL A 111 -28.78 15.11 -24.65
N THR A 112 -29.18 16.26 -25.16
CA THR A 112 -30.48 16.86 -24.84
C THR A 112 -31.18 17.37 -26.08
N LYS A 113 -32.37 16.78 -26.34
CA LYS A 113 -33.47 17.16 -27.25
C LYS A 113 -33.42 16.71 -28.72
N ASP A 114 -33.36 15.40 -28.96
CA ASP A 114 -33.94 14.78 -30.18
C ASP A 114 -34.73 13.52 -29.83
N ARG A 115 -35.43 13.53 -28.69
CA ARG A 115 -36.26 12.40 -28.25
C ARG A 115 -37.64 12.83 -27.81
N LEU A 116 -38.29 13.70 -28.58
CA LEU A 116 -39.73 13.97 -28.54
C LEU A 116 -40.18 14.41 -29.95
N ALA A 117 -40.11 13.49 -30.90
CA ALA A 117 -40.78 13.60 -32.20
C ALA A 117 -41.26 12.20 -32.60
N ILE A 118 -42.32 11.76 -31.93
CA ILE A 118 -43.25 10.71 -32.39
C ILE A 118 -44.64 11.24 -32.08
#